data_AF-A0A8T7EXS3-F1
#
_entry.id   AF-A0A8T7EXS3-F1
#
_cell.length_a   1.000
_cell.length_b   1.000
_cell.length_c   1.000
_cell.angle_alpha   90.00
_cell.angle_beta   90.00
_cell.angle_gamma   90.00
#
_symmetry.space_group_name_H-M   'P 1'
#
loop_
_entity.id
_entity.type
_entity.pdbx_description
1 polymer ?
#
loop_
_entity_poly.entity_id
_entity_poly.type
_entity_poly.pdbx_seq_one_letter_code
_entity_poly.pdbx_strand_id
1 'polypeptide(L)' 'MLAPNQQEVLILRFGQQMSLSETAEIMGKSVSAIKSLQWRATETLRQILSGDGNGEVA' A
#
# COMPACT_ATOMS: atom_id res chain seq x y z
N MET A 1 1.25 -7.51 -8.61
CA MET A 1 0.72 -6.17 -8.96
C MET A 1 0.07 -5.54 -7.73
N LEU A 2 0.11 -4.21 -7.57
CA LEU A 2 -0.58 -3.51 -6.49
C LEU A 2 -2.08 -3.42 -6.76
N ALA A 3 -2.91 -3.70 -5.74
CA ALA A 3 -4.34 -3.41 -5.83
C ALA A 3 -4.59 -1.88 -5.76
N PRO A 4 -5.70 -1.36 -6.31
CA PRO A 4 -5.98 0.09 -6.32
C PRO A 4 -5.86 0.75 -4.94
N ASN A 5 -6.47 0.15 -3.91
CA ASN A 5 -6.38 0.66 -2.54
C ASN A 5 -4.95 0.59 -1.95
N GLN A 6 -4.12 -0.37 -2.38
CA GLN A 6 -2.72 -0.44 -1.98
C GLN A 6 -1.89 0.65 -2.65
N GLN A 7 -2.13 0.94 -3.93
CA GLN A 7 -1.48 2.06 -4.61
C GLN A 7 -1.90 3.40 -3.99
N GLU A 8 -3.19 3.59 -3.74
CA GLU A 8 -3.72 4.82 -3.14
C GLU A 8 -3.13 5.07 -1.75
N VAL A 9 -3.08 4.06 -0.86
CA VAL A 9 -2.48 4.24 0.48
C VAL A 9 -0.99 4.60 0.38
N LEU A 10 -0.26 4.06 -0.60
CA LEU A 10 1.16 4.37 -0.80
C LEU A 10 1.35 5.83 -1.26
N ILE A 11 0.51 6.29 -2.19
CA ILE A 11 0.55 7.67 -2.70
C ILE A 11 0.25 8.66 -1.56
N LEU A 12 -0.81 8.43 -0.78
CA LEU A 12 -1.18 9.34 0.31
C LEU A 12 -0.12 9.34 1.43
N ARG A 13 0.35 8.16 1.86
CA ARG A 13 1.28 8.05 3.00
C ARG A 13 2.70 8.48 2.69
N PHE A 14 3.20 8.16 1.50
CA PHE A 14 4.61 8.35 1.16
C PHE A 14 4.81 9.38 0.04
N GLY A 15 3.89 9.47 -0.92
CA GLY A 15 3.93 10.53 -1.95
C GLY A 15 3.55 11.89 -1.37
N GLN A 16 2.45 11.94 -0.62
CA GLN A 16 1.90 13.18 -0.05
C GLN A 16 2.26 13.40 1.42
N GLN A 17 3.03 12.48 2.02
CA GLN A 17 3.50 12.56 3.42
C GLN A 17 2.37 12.74 4.46
N MET A 18 1.13 12.37 4.13
CA MET A 18 0.00 12.47 5.04
C MET A 18 0.16 11.50 6.20
N SER A 19 -0.32 11.85 7.40
CA SER A 19 -0.39 10.98 8.57
C SER A 19 -1.37 9.80 8.38
N LEU A 20 -1.34 8.82 9.29
CA LEU A 20 -2.26 7.68 9.26
C LEU A 20 -3.72 8.12 9.45
N SER A 21 -3.93 9.14 10.29
CA SER A 21 -5.26 9.68 10.58
C SER A 21 -5.85 10.43 9.38
N GLU A 22 -5.07 11.32 8.76
CA GLU A 22 -5.52 12.05 7.57
C GLU A 22 -5.76 11.10 6.39
N THR A 23 -4.91 10.07 6.23
CA THR A 23 -5.12 9.03 5.21
C THR A 23 -6.40 8.23 5.48
N ALA A 24 -6.68 7.91 6.75
CA ALA A 24 -7.87 7.17 7.15
C ALA A 24 -9.15 7.97 6.87
N GLU A 25 -9.12 9.28 7.13
CA GLU A 25 -10.20 10.21 6.80
C GLU A 25 -10.45 10.26 5.29
N ILE A 26 -9.42 10.50 4.48
CA ILE A 26 -9.57 10.56 3.01
C ILE A 26 -10.11 9.24 2.44
N MET A 27 -9.61 8.10 2.91
CA MET A 27 -10.00 6.79 2.38
C MET A 27 -11.31 6.25 2.98
N GLY A 28 -11.95 6.98 3.91
CA GLY A 28 -13.17 6.55 4.60
C GLY A 28 -12.99 5.25 5.40
N LYS A 29 -11.86 5.11 6.10
CA LYS A 29 -11.46 3.89 6.83
C LYS A 29 -11.04 4.21 8.25
N SER A 30 -10.90 3.18 9.08
CA SER A 30 -10.25 3.34 10.39
C SER A 30 -8.73 3.43 10.24
N VAL A 31 -8.08 4.08 11.21
CA VAL A 31 -6.61 4.11 11.31
C VAL A 31 -6.00 2.71 11.36
N SER A 32 -6.66 1.76 12.03
CA SER A 32 -6.21 0.35 12.06
C SER A 32 -6.27 -0.30 10.68
N ALA A 33 -7.33 -0.05 9.90
CA ALA A 33 -7.45 -0.54 8.53
C ALA A 33 -6.37 0.06 7.62
N ILE A 34 -6.02 1.34 7.79
CA ILE A 34 -4.91 1.97 7.06
C ILE A 34 -3.57 1.33 7.41
N LYS A 35 -3.28 1.06 8.68
CA LYS A 35 -2.04 0.36 9.08
C LYS A 35 -1.92 -1.00 8.40
N SER A 36 -2.98 -1.81 8.45
CA SER A 36 -3.00 -3.13 7.80
C SER A 36 -2.95 -3.06 6.27
N LEU A 37 -3.56 -2.04 5.66
CA LEU A 37 -3.50 -1.82 4.22
C LEU A 37 -2.10 -1.37 3.78
N GLN A 38 -1.48 -0.42 4.50
CA GLN A 38 -0.12 0.05 4.26
C GLN A 38 0.88 -1.11 4.35
N TRP A 39 0.81 -1.94 5.40
CA TRP A 39 1.67 -3.11 5.55
C TRP A 39 1.62 -4.05 4.35
N ARG A 40 0.39 -4.40 3.92
CA ARG A 40 0.19 -5.25 2.74
C ARG A 40 0.70 -4.57 1.47
N ALA A 41 0.46 -3.28 1.30
CA ALA A 41 0.90 -2.52 0.14
C ALA A 41 2.44 -2.47 0.04
N THR A 42 3.14 -2.24 1.16
CA THR A 42 4.61 -2.24 1.18
C THR A 42 5.20 -3.62 0.91
N GLU A 43 4.58 -4.68 1.43
CA GLU A 43 5.00 -6.05 1.17
C GLU A 43 4.80 -6.44 -0.30
N THR A 44 3.64 -6.11 -0.88
CA THR A 44 3.38 -6.34 -2.32
C THR A 44 4.34 -5.53 -3.18
N LEU A 45 4.64 -4.27 -2.82
CA LEU A 45 5.61 -3.45 -3.53
C LEU A 45 7.02 -4.07 -3.48
N ARG A 46 7.45 -4.56 -2.32
CA ARG A 46 8.73 -5.25 -2.17
C ARG A 46 8.83 -6.44 -3.11
N GLN A 47 7.80 -7.30 -3.15
CA GLN A 47 7.78 -8.48 -4.03
C GLN A 47 7.88 -8.12 -5.52
N ILE A 48 7.18 -7.05 -5.94
CA ILE A 48 7.26 -6.55 -7.32
C ILE A 48 8.69 -6.08 -7.64
N LEU A 49 9.33 -5.35 -6.72
CA LEU A 49 10.68 -4.82 -6.92
C LEU A 49 11.77 -5.90 -6.85
N SER A 50 11.55 -6.94 -6.04
CA SER A 50 12.49 -8.06 -5.91
C SER A 50 12.44 -9.04 -7.08
N GLY A 51 11.50 -8.89 -8.03
CA GLY A 51 11.37 -9.80 -9.17
C GLY A 51 10.67 -11.12 -8.85
N ASP A 52 10.36 -11.39 -7.58
CA ASP A 52 9.60 -12.57 -7.13
C ASP A 52 8.09 -12.45 -7.42
N GLY A 53 7.67 -11.31 -7.95
CA GLY A 53 6.28 -10.97 -8.25
C GLY A 53 5.77 -11.47 -9.60
N ASN A 54 6.05 -12.73 -9.98
CA ASN A 54 5.21 -13.56 -10.86
C ASN A 54 5.88 -14.91 -11.09
N GLY A 55 5.14 -16.01 -10.88
CA GLY A 55 5.55 -17.33 -11.30
C GLY A 55 5.63 -17.42 -12.81
N GLU A 56 6.83 -17.27 -13.36
CA GLU A 56 7.28 -17.88 -14.61
C GLU A 56 8.81 -17.96 -14.55
N VAL A 57 9.30 -19.09 -14.02
CA VAL A 57 10.68 -19.53 -14.25
C VAL A 57 10.69 -20.28 -15.57
N ALA A 58 11.32 -19.68 -16.58
CA ALA A 58 11.83 -20.38 -17.74
C ALA A 58 13.10 -21.16 -17.37
#